data_AF-A0A2N0VCX2-F1
#
_entry.id   AF-A0A2N0VCX2-F1
#
_cell.length_a   1.000
_cell.length_b   1.000
_cell.length_c   1.000
_cell.angle_alpha   90.00
_cell.angle_beta   90.00
_cell.angle_gamma   90.00
#
_symmetry.space_group_name_H-M   'P 1'
#
loop_
_entity.id
_entity.type
_entity.pdbx_description
1 polymer ?
#
loop_
_entity_poly.entity_id
_entity_poly.type
_entity_poly.pdbx_seq_one_letter_code
_entity_poly.pdbx_strand_id
1 'polypeptide(L)'
;MPMVLPRLKFLTLFTLVVCGAIGCASVPANSQHDSFADYAESVFRHQSALLSRLMMLSEAEQLPDNEAFENAEQSMHDACHLLNEYAERESDGEHMGLRFKAKVQASIEGCDASIQKMEALMSGLDQEQAPPHAHP
;
A
#
# COMPACT_ATOMS: atom_id res chain seq x y z
N MET A 1 6.94 -62.29 38.07
CA MET A 1 8.28 -61.66 37.90
C MET A 1 9.13 -62.65 37.11
N PRO A 2 9.97 -62.28 36.12
CA PRO A 2 10.07 -61.10 35.23
C PRO A 2 9.81 -61.48 33.73
N MET A 3 9.11 -60.69 32.91
CA MET A 3 9.58 -59.61 32.02
C MET A 3 10.94 -59.83 31.32
N VAL A 4 10.95 -60.14 30.01
CA VAL A 4 11.88 -59.56 29.02
C VAL A 4 11.24 -59.60 27.61
N LEU A 5 10.80 -58.45 27.09
CA LEU A 5 10.46 -58.25 25.68
C LEU A 5 11.76 -58.07 24.86
N PRO A 6 11.89 -58.61 23.63
CA PRO A 6 13.00 -58.29 22.74
C PRO A 6 12.72 -56.97 22.01
N ARG A 7 12.80 -55.84 22.71
CA ARG A 7 12.78 -54.49 22.12
C ARG A 7 14.18 -53.90 22.09
N LEU A 8 15.06 -54.34 21.18
CA LEU A 8 16.36 -53.64 21.06
C LEU A 8 17.18 -53.82 19.78
N LYS A 9 16.62 -54.32 18.67
CA LYS A 9 17.44 -54.51 17.44
C LYS A 9 16.89 -53.91 16.14
N PHE A 10 15.68 -53.33 16.17
CA PHE A 10 15.11 -52.67 15.00
C PHE A 10 15.10 -51.14 15.05
N LEU A 11 15.63 -50.54 16.13
CA LEU A 11 15.65 -49.07 16.29
C LEU A 11 16.95 -48.41 15.79
N THR A 12 17.92 -49.19 15.32
CA THR A 12 19.25 -48.71 14.89
C THR A 12 19.47 -48.77 13.38
N LEU A 13 18.39 -48.78 12.57
CA LEU A 13 18.48 -48.69 11.11
C LEU A 13 17.67 -47.53 10.50
N PHE A 14 17.02 -46.70 11.31
CA PHE A 14 16.26 -45.52 10.84
C PHE A 14 16.93 -44.18 11.15
N THR A 15 18.16 -44.19 11.68
CA THR A 15 18.93 -43.00 12.10
C THR A 15 19.98 -42.53 11.10
N LEU A 16 20.00 -43.04 9.86
CA LEU A 16 20.93 -42.61 8.81
C LEU A 16 20.25 -42.11 7.51
N VAL A 17 18.93 -41.89 7.50
CA VAL A 17 18.19 -41.41 6.30
C VAL A 17 17.47 -40.06 6.53
N VAL A 18 17.50 -39.49 7.74
CA VAL A 18 16.71 -38.29 8.10
C VAL A 18 17.51 -36.98 8.05
N CYS A 19 18.80 -36.99 7.71
CA CYS A 19 19.65 -35.78 7.75
C CYS A 19 20.35 -35.47 6.41
N GLY A 20 19.69 -35.72 5.27
CA GLY A 20 20.27 -35.51 3.93
C GLY A 20 19.40 -34.73 2.94
N ALA A 21 18.18 -34.31 3.31
CA ALA A 21 17.29 -33.53 2.45
C ALA A 21 16.66 -32.32 3.17
N ILE A 22 17.24 -31.87 4.28
CA ILE A 22 17.01 -30.50 4.77
C ILE A 22 18.05 -29.63 4.06
N GLY A 23 17.90 -29.51 2.74
CA GLY A 23 18.36 -28.30 2.10
C GLY A 23 17.56 -27.18 2.76
N CYS A 24 18.22 -26.39 3.59
CA CYS A 24 17.74 -25.05 3.87
C CYS A 24 17.75 -24.33 2.52
N ALA A 25 16.68 -24.51 1.74
CA ALA A 25 16.28 -23.50 0.80
C ALA A 25 16.04 -22.27 1.68
N SER A 26 17.06 -21.43 1.78
CA SER A 26 16.91 -20.05 2.19
C SER A 26 15.86 -19.48 1.25
N VAL A 27 14.59 -19.53 1.67
CA VAL A 27 13.54 -18.71 1.10
C VAL A 27 14.11 -17.29 1.15
N PRO A 28 14.35 -16.63 0.00
CA PRO A 28 14.86 -15.28 0.04
C PRO A 28 13.85 -14.47 0.87
N ALA A 29 14.36 -13.78 1.89
CA ALA A 29 13.55 -12.93 2.74
C ALA A 29 12.75 -11.97 1.84
N ASN A 30 11.46 -11.86 2.16
CA ASN A 30 10.37 -11.28 1.38
C ASN A 30 10.44 -9.74 1.23
N SER A 31 11.63 -9.15 1.07
CA SER A 31 11.85 -7.70 1.12
C SER A 31 11.09 -6.91 0.05
N GLN A 32 10.72 -7.55 -1.06
CA GLN A 32 9.95 -6.92 -2.13
C GLN A 32 8.49 -6.66 -1.74
N HIS A 33 7.90 -7.50 -0.89
CA HIS A 33 6.53 -7.31 -0.42
C HIS A 33 6.43 -6.18 0.60
N ASP A 34 7.40 -6.07 1.51
CA ASP A 34 7.45 -4.98 2.48
C ASP A 34 7.64 -3.64 1.77
N SER A 35 8.56 -3.57 0.79
CA SER A 35 8.76 -2.36 -0.02
C SER A 35 7.53 -1.92 -0.82
N PHE A 36 6.72 -2.86 -1.31
CA PHE A 36 5.48 -2.54 -2.02
C PHE A 36 4.41 -2.02 -1.06
N ALA A 37 4.22 -2.70 0.08
CA ALA A 37 3.22 -2.32 1.08
C ALA A 37 3.52 -0.94 1.65
N ASP A 38 4.78 -0.65 1.99
CA ASP A 38 5.22 0.65 2.48
C ASP A 38 4.94 1.76 1.46
N TYR A 39 5.23 1.51 0.18
CA TYR A 39 4.97 2.50 -0.87
C TYR A 39 3.46 2.73 -1.07
N ALA A 40 2.68 1.66 -1.14
CA ALA A 40 1.22 1.73 -1.26
C ALA A 40 0.59 2.52 -0.10
N GLU A 41 1.00 2.26 1.14
CA GLU A 41 0.55 3.00 2.32
C GLU A 41 0.94 4.49 2.21
N SER A 42 2.17 4.79 1.81
CA SER A 42 2.62 6.19 1.71
C SER A 42 1.76 6.99 0.72
N VAL A 43 1.45 6.43 -0.44
CA VAL A 43 0.60 7.06 -1.47
C VAL A 43 -0.84 7.16 -0.99
N PHE A 44 -1.37 6.13 -0.34
CA PHE A 44 -2.73 6.16 0.22
C PHE A 44 -2.88 7.23 1.31
N ARG A 45 -1.91 7.35 2.20
CA ARG A 45 -1.90 8.39 3.25
C ARG A 45 -1.80 9.78 2.65
N HIS A 46 -1.02 9.93 1.59
CA HIS A 46 -0.91 11.18 0.84
C HIS A 46 -2.25 11.56 0.21
N GLN A 47 -2.90 10.63 -0.50
CA GLN A 47 -4.24 10.83 -1.06
C GLN A 47 -5.27 11.21 0.01
N SER A 48 -5.25 10.52 1.15
CA SER A 48 -6.19 10.75 2.25
C SER A 48 -6.05 12.14 2.85
N ALA A 49 -4.81 12.62 3.01
CA ALA A 49 -4.54 13.99 3.47
C ALA A 49 -5.03 15.02 2.45
N LEU A 50 -4.80 14.76 1.15
CA LEU A 50 -5.23 15.63 0.08
C LEU A 50 -6.77 15.73 -0.02
N LEU A 51 -7.47 14.59 0.04
CA LEU A 51 -8.94 14.53 0.04
C LEU A 51 -9.52 15.27 1.26
N SER A 52 -8.91 15.12 2.43
CA SER A 52 -9.32 15.86 3.64
C SER A 52 -9.23 17.37 3.42
N ARG A 53 -8.16 17.83 2.76
CA ARG A 53 -7.98 19.24 2.42
C ARG A 53 -8.97 19.72 1.35
N LEU A 54 -9.23 18.90 0.33
CA LEU A 54 -10.24 19.18 -0.69
C LEU A 54 -11.62 19.39 -0.06
N MET A 55 -12.04 18.51 0.85
CA MET A 55 -13.31 18.66 1.57
C MET A 55 -13.38 19.98 2.34
N MET A 56 -12.33 20.36 3.08
CA MET A 56 -12.31 21.63 3.82
C MET A 56 -12.39 22.86 2.89
N LEU A 57 -11.67 22.86 1.76
CA LEU A 57 -11.71 23.97 0.82
C LEU A 57 -13.03 24.04 0.05
N SER A 58 -13.63 22.88 -0.24
CA SER A 58 -14.96 22.76 -0.86
C SER A 58 -16.04 23.35 0.05
N GLU A 59 -16.06 22.95 1.32
CA GLU A 59 -16.99 23.48 2.34
C GLU A 59 -16.85 24.99 2.54
N ALA A 60 -15.64 25.51 2.34
CA ALA A 60 -15.37 26.94 2.46
C ALA A 60 -15.57 27.72 1.15
N GLU A 61 -16.08 27.08 0.08
CA GLU A 61 -16.28 27.65 -1.26
C GLU A 61 -14.99 28.28 -1.85
N GLN A 62 -13.82 27.72 -1.50
CA GLN A 62 -12.49 28.20 -1.92
C GLN A 62 -11.91 27.41 -3.10
N LEU A 63 -12.58 26.33 -3.51
CA LEU A 63 -12.17 25.58 -4.69
C LEU A 63 -12.62 26.28 -5.97
N PRO A 64 -11.77 26.30 -7.01
CA PRO A 64 -12.12 26.91 -8.27
C PRO A 64 -13.10 26.00 -9.02
N ASP A 65 -14.23 26.58 -9.44
CA ASP A 65 -15.21 25.92 -10.30
C ASP A 65 -14.75 26.01 -11.77
N ASN A 66 -13.86 25.09 -12.16
CA ASN A 66 -13.40 24.98 -13.54
C ASN A 66 -13.14 23.53 -13.95
N GLU A 67 -13.27 23.27 -15.26
CA GLU A 67 -13.10 21.94 -15.84
C GLU A 67 -11.73 21.33 -15.53
N ALA A 68 -10.67 22.12 -15.40
CA ALA A 68 -9.34 21.57 -15.12
C ALA A 68 -9.26 20.95 -13.72
N PHE A 69 -9.92 21.58 -12.74
CA PHE A 69 -9.98 21.10 -11.37
C PHE A 69 -10.85 19.83 -11.27
N GLU A 70 -12.06 19.87 -11.85
CA GLU A 70 -12.97 18.72 -11.89
C GLU A 70 -12.34 17.50 -12.59
N ASN A 71 -11.69 17.73 -13.74
CA ASN A 71 -11.01 16.66 -14.48
C ASN A 71 -9.82 16.09 -13.68
N ALA A 72 -9.10 16.92 -12.94
CA ALA A 72 -8.00 16.46 -12.10
C ALA A 72 -8.50 15.62 -10.92
N GLU A 73 -9.61 16.02 -10.29
CA GLU A 73 -10.22 15.28 -9.19
C GLU A 73 -10.71 13.92 -9.66
N GLN A 74 -11.47 13.89 -10.76
CA GLN A 74 -11.95 12.66 -11.35
C GLN A 74 -10.80 11.75 -11.78
N SER A 75 -9.78 12.29 -12.43
CA SER A 75 -8.62 11.51 -12.86
C SER A 75 -7.85 10.92 -11.67
N MET A 76 -7.71 11.65 -10.56
CA MET A 76 -7.11 11.15 -9.33
C MET A 76 -7.95 10.03 -8.72
N HIS A 77 -9.28 10.22 -8.67
CA HIS A 77 -10.19 9.19 -8.17
C HIS A 77 -10.05 7.87 -8.95
N ASP A 78 -10.07 7.95 -10.28
CA ASP A 78 -9.98 6.77 -11.16
C ASP A 78 -8.61 6.08 -11.07
N ALA A 79 -7.53 6.87 -11.05
CA ALA A 79 -6.16 6.36 -10.97
C ALA A 79 -5.89 5.64 -9.64
N CYS A 80 -6.49 6.12 -8.55
CA CYS A 80 -6.28 5.59 -7.21
C CYS A 80 -7.29 4.51 -6.79
N HIS A 81 -8.28 4.15 -7.63
CA HIS A 81 -9.33 3.20 -7.21
C HIS A 81 -8.77 1.84 -6.76
N LEU A 82 -7.77 1.29 -7.46
CA LEU A 82 -7.15 0.01 -7.09
C LEU A 82 -6.38 0.12 -5.77
N LEU A 83 -5.81 1.28 -5.48
CA LEU A 83 -5.10 1.52 -4.22
C LEU A 83 -6.08 1.62 -3.05
N ASN A 84 -7.23 2.26 -3.27
CA ASN A 84 -8.31 2.32 -2.28
C ASN A 84 -8.87 0.92 -1.98
N GLU A 85 -9.14 0.12 -3.01
CA GLU A 85 -9.57 -1.28 -2.85
C GLU A 85 -8.50 -2.12 -2.14
N TYR A 86 -7.22 -1.87 -2.41
CA TYR A 86 -6.11 -2.52 -1.72
C TYR A 86 -6.11 -2.17 -0.22
N ALA A 87 -6.20 -0.88 0.12
CA ALA A 87 -6.19 -0.41 1.50
C ALA A 87 -7.40 -0.93 2.30
N GLU A 88 -8.58 -0.97 1.69
CA GLU A 88 -9.79 -1.55 2.32
C GLU A 88 -9.58 -3.03 2.65
N ARG A 89 -9.14 -3.83 1.68
CA ARG A 89 -8.90 -5.27 1.88
C ARG A 89 -7.79 -5.55 2.89
N GLU A 90 -6.75 -4.72 2.90
CA GLU A 90 -5.64 -4.84 3.84
C GLU A 90 -6.09 -4.52 5.27
N SER A 91 -6.88 -3.46 5.46
CA SER A 91 -7.52 -3.11 6.73
C SER A 91 -8.44 -4.22 7.25
N ASP A 92 -9.20 -4.87 6.36
CA ASP A 92 -10.10 -5.97 6.71
C ASP A 92 -9.36 -7.30 6.95
N GLY A 93 -8.04 -7.34 6.74
CA GLY A 93 -7.22 -8.55 6.88
C GLY A 93 -7.51 -9.60 5.81
N GLU A 94 -8.09 -9.20 4.67
CA GLU A 94 -8.44 -10.12 3.59
C GLU A 94 -7.20 -10.66 2.85
N HIS A 95 -7.28 -11.92 2.45
CA HIS A 95 -6.25 -12.52 1.62
C HIS A 95 -6.40 -12.09 0.16
N MET A 96 -5.54 -11.16 -0.26
CA MET A 96 -5.44 -10.72 -1.65
C MET A 96 -4.60 -11.66 -2.51
N GLY A 97 -5.14 -12.08 -3.65
CA GLY A 97 -4.42 -12.87 -4.64
C GLY A 97 -3.26 -12.10 -5.29
N LEU A 98 -2.19 -12.79 -5.66
CA LEU A 98 -0.98 -12.18 -6.28
C LEU A 98 -1.28 -11.38 -7.54
N ARG A 99 -2.26 -11.81 -8.34
CA ARG A 99 -2.69 -11.07 -9.55
C ARG A 99 -3.25 -9.70 -9.22
N PHE A 100 -4.00 -9.58 -8.12
CA PHE A 100 -4.54 -8.30 -7.68
C PHE A 100 -3.41 -7.40 -7.19
N LYS A 101 -2.52 -7.91 -6.32
CA LYS A 101 -1.35 -7.15 -5.84
C LYS A 101 -0.47 -6.63 -6.99
N ALA A 102 -0.24 -7.44 -8.03
CA ALA A 102 0.50 -7.02 -9.21
C ALA A 102 -0.21 -5.90 -10.02
N LYS A 103 -1.55 -5.91 -10.09
CA LYS A 103 -2.32 -4.83 -10.73
C LYS A 103 -2.20 -3.53 -9.94
N VAL A 104 -2.33 -3.61 -8.61
CA VAL A 104 -2.16 -2.45 -7.72
C VAL A 104 -0.74 -1.89 -7.88
N GLN A 105 0.28 -2.74 -7.83
CA GLN A 105 1.67 -2.31 -8.03
C GLN A 105 1.88 -1.59 -9.37
N ALA A 106 1.25 -2.06 -10.45
CA ALA A 106 1.33 -1.41 -11.75
C ALA A 106 0.54 -0.09 -11.84
N SER A 107 -0.39 0.18 -10.92
CA SER A 107 -1.21 1.39 -10.93
C SER A 107 -0.77 2.47 -9.93
N ILE A 108 0.00 2.14 -8.89
CA ILE A 108 0.36 3.08 -7.82
C ILE A 108 1.07 4.33 -8.37
N GLU A 109 2.02 4.18 -9.29
CA GLU A 109 2.73 5.33 -9.87
C GLU A 109 1.77 6.29 -10.59
N GLY A 110 0.71 5.77 -11.22
CA GLY A 110 -0.32 6.58 -11.87
C GLY A 110 -1.21 7.32 -10.86
N CYS A 111 -1.51 6.68 -9.73
CA CYS A 111 -2.21 7.32 -8.61
C CYS A 111 -1.37 8.45 -8.01
N ASP A 112 -0.11 8.18 -7.67
CA ASP A 112 0.85 9.15 -7.12
C ASP A 112 1.00 10.37 -8.06
N ALA A 113 1.20 10.14 -9.36
CA ALA A 113 1.27 11.21 -10.34
C ALA A 113 -0.02 12.04 -10.44
N SER A 114 -1.19 11.45 -10.19
CA SER A 114 -2.48 12.16 -10.23
C SER A 114 -2.72 12.97 -8.95
N ILE A 115 -2.28 12.45 -7.80
CA ILE A 115 -2.23 13.19 -6.52
C ILE A 115 -1.38 14.45 -6.69
N GLN A 116 -0.16 14.32 -7.23
CA GLN A 116 0.75 15.45 -7.44
C GLN A 116 0.16 16.52 -8.37
N LYS A 117 -0.59 16.13 -9.41
CA LYS A 117 -1.29 17.08 -10.28
C LYS A 117 -2.37 17.86 -9.53
N MET A 118 -3.16 17.18 -8.71
CA MET A 118 -4.18 17.83 -7.89
C MET A 118 -3.54 18.78 -6.87
N GLU A 119 -2.46 18.38 -6.22
CA GLU A 119 -1.70 19.25 -5.32
C GLU A 119 -1.17 20.50 -5.98
N ALA A 120 -0.67 20.37 -7.22
CA ALA A 120 -0.18 21.51 -7.98
C ALA A 120 -1.30 22.54 -8.24
N LEU A 121 -2.52 22.08 -8.53
CA LEU A 121 -3.68 22.95 -8.71
C LEU A 121 -4.09 23.62 -7.38
N MET A 122 -4.10 22.87 -6.29
CA MET A 122 -4.46 23.40 -4.96
C MET A 122 -3.43 24.38 -4.40
N SER A 123 -2.15 24.18 -4.67
CA SER A 123 -1.06 25.08 -4.23
C SER A 123 -1.15 26.47 -4.87
N GLY A 124 -1.87 26.61 -5.99
CA GLY A 124 -2.21 27.90 -6.57
C GLY A 124 -3.18 28.71 -5.71
N LEU A 125 -4.03 28.04 -4.92
CA LEU A 125 -5.06 28.68 -4.09
C LEU A 125 -4.47 29.30 -2.82
N ASP A 126 -3.44 28.67 -2.23
CA ASP A 126 -2.76 29.18 -1.03
C ASP A 126 -2.01 30.50 -1.29
N GLN A 127 -1.51 30.68 -2.52
CA GLN A 127 -0.74 31.87 -2.89
C GLN A 127 -1.62 33.11 -3.11
N GLU A 128 -2.87 32.93 -3.53
CA GLU A 128 -3.83 34.02 -3.72
C GLU A 128 -4.38 34.55 -2.37
N GLN A 129 -4.18 33.81 -1.27
CA GLN A 129 -4.67 34.13 0.07
C GLN A 129 -3.64 34.82 0.98
N ALA A 130 -2.44 35.12 0.48
CA ALA A 130 -1.47 35.91 1.26
C ALA A 130 -2.01 37.35 1.48
N PRO A 131 -2.13 37.84 2.73
CA PRO A 131 -2.64 39.17 2.99
C PRO A 131 -1.70 40.22 2.40
N PRO A 132 -2.21 41.32 1.81
CA PRO A 132 -1.35 42.42 1.38
C PRO A 132 -0.69 42.99 2.63
N HIS A 133 0.61 42.73 2.79
CA HIS A 133 1.40 43.33 3.84
C HIS A 133 1.25 44.85 3.76
N ALA A 134 0.58 45.40 4.76
CA ALA A 134 0.46 46.83 5.00
C ALA A 134 1.87 47.40 5.21
N HIS A 135 2.30 48.26 4.28
CA HIS A 135 3.38 49.20 4.52
C HIS A 135 2.94 50.22 5.58
N PRO A 136 3.86 50.61 6.47
CA PRO A 136 4.38 51.97 6.40
C PRO A 136 5.87 52.04 6.03
#